data_AF-A0A949GGT1-F1
#
_entry.id   AF-A0A949GGT1-F1
#
_cell.length_a   1.000
_cell.length_b   1.000
_cell.length_c   1.000
_cell.angle_alpha   90.00
_cell.angle_beta   90.00
_cell.angle_gamma   90.00
#
_symmetry.space_group_name_H-M   'P 1'
#
loop_
_entity.id
_entity.type
_entity.pdbx_description
1 polymer ?
#
loop_
_entity_poly.entity_id
_entity_poly.type
_entity_poly.pdbx_seq_one_letter_code
_entity_poly.pdbx_strand_id
1 'polypeptide(L)'
;TEIREATEKIARGVGVVGLINIQYAIADNQLYVLEANPRASRTVPYVSKATGVQLAKAAAQICVGAKLLELRERKMVPNSDVGIAHGISVKEAVLPWNRFRRTDGKGVDSVLGPEMRSTGEVMGIADNFGTAYAKSQIASFGPLPQRGSVFLSLSERDKSAALAPATELFRMGFTIYATSGTHSYLAANGVSSTLVRKHSEPNAGNFVQSAVEIIAAGQVDLVINTPLGRGTRQDGWLIRTAAIQRSLPCITTIPGFRAAVAGIQSLRNDQLAVRSLQSWLS
;
A
#
# COMPACT_ATOMS: atom_id res chain seq x y z
N THR A 1 -22.03 9.73 -1.83
CA THR A 1 -22.88 10.80 -1.27
C THR A 1 -22.84 10.78 0.24
N GLU A 2 -23.08 9.63 0.87
CA GLU A 2 -23.05 9.46 2.34
C GLU A 2 -21.80 10.04 3.04
N ILE A 3 -20.58 9.78 2.55
CA ILE A 3 -19.34 10.36 3.12
C ILE A 3 -19.37 11.88 3.14
N ARG A 4 -19.87 12.52 2.08
CA ARG A 4 -19.88 13.99 1.96
C ARG A 4 -20.87 14.60 2.94
N GLU A 5 -22.06 14.03 3.02
CA GLU A 5 -23.09 14.45 3.97
C GLU A 5 -22.61 14.28 5.42
N ALA A 6 -21.98 13.14 5.73
CA ALA A 6 -21.38 12.92 7.05
C ALA A 6 -20.25 13.93 7.33
N THR A 7 -19.39 14.20 6.33
CA THR A 7 -18.29 15.17 6.46
C THR A 7 -18.82 16.56 6.79
N GLU A 8 -19.84 17.02 6.05
CA GLU A 8 -20.44 18.33 6.27
C GLU A 8 -21.13 18.43 7.63
N LYS A 9 -21.94 17.42 8.00
CA LYS A 9 -22.61 17.37 9.31
C LYS A 9 -21.61 17.43 10.47
N ILE A 10 -20.51 16.68 10.38
CA ILE A 10 -19.46 16.67 11.40
C ILE A 10 -18.73 18.02 11.42
N ALA A 11 -18.33 18.56 10.27
CA ALA A 11 -17.62 19.84 10.19
C ALA A 11 -18.45 20.98 10.80
N ARG A 12 -19.76 21.03 10.50
CA ARG A 12 -20.69 22.00 11.09
C ARG A 12 -20.91 21.76 12.59
N GLY A 13 -21.12 20.52 13.01
CA GLY A 13 -21.35 20.18 14.42
C GLY A 13 -20.16 20.46 15.33
N VAL A 14 -18.94 20.32 14.83
CA VAL A 14 -17.70 20.67 15.55
C VAL A 14 -17.40 22.17 15.48
N GLY A 15 -18.02 22.91 14.54
CA GLY A 15 -17.78 24.34 14.36
C GLY A 15 -16.41 24.66 13.75
N VAL A 16 -15.92 23.83 12.83
CA VAL A 16 -14.57 24.02 12.27
C VAL A 16 -14.49 25.28 11.40
N VAL A 17 -13.41 26.04 11.59
CA VAL A 17 -13.01 27.18 10.73
C VAL A 17 -11.60 26.90 10.21
N GLY A 18 -11.48 26.56 8.92
CA GLY A 18 -10.23 26.12 8.31
C GLY A 18 -10.29 24.66 7.84
N LEU A 19 -9.33 23.83 8.25
CA LEU A 19 -9.22 22.43 7.81
C LEU A 19 -9.74 21.45 8.86
N ILE A 20 -10.37 20.39 8.37
CA ILE A 20 -10.73 19.19 9.12
C ILE A 20 -10.29 17.95 8.34
N ASN A 21 -9.83 16.91 9.04
CA ASN A 21 -9.62 15.59 8.50
C ASN A 21 -10.51 14.59 9.22
N ILE A 22 -11.31 13.84 8.48
CA ILE A 22 -12.19 12.80 9.02
C ILE A 22 -11.77 11.46 8.43
N GLN A 23 -11.66 10.46 9.28
CA GLN A 23 -11.31 9.10 8.89
C GLN A 23 -12.56 8.22 9.00
N TYR A 24 -12.81 7.46 7.95
CA TYR A 24 -13.96 6.58 7.83
C TYR A 24 -13.49 5.14 7.62
N ALA A 25 -14.33 4.19 8.01
CA ALA A 25 -14.27 2.81 7.57
C ALA A 25 -15.56 2.46 6.81
N ILE A 26 -15.45 1.63 5.78
CA ILE A 26 -16.61 1.04 5.10
C ILE A 26 -16.48 -0.46 5.22
N ALA A 27 -17.49 -1.09 5.83
CA ALA A 27 -17.59 -2.54 5.97
C ALA A 27 -19.04 -2.95 5.69
N ASP A 28 -19.24 -4.01 4.91
CA ASP A 28 -20.57 -4.52 4.55
C ASP A 28 -21.52 -3.41 4.02
N ASN A 29 -20.97 -2.54 3.16
CA ASN A 29 -21.63 -1.35 2.60
C ASN A 29 -22.14 -0.33 3.64
N GLN A 30 -21.68 -0.41 4.89
CA GLN A 30 -22.00 0.52 5.95
C GLN A 30 -20.83 1.47 6.24
N LEU A 31 -21.13 2.76 6.36
CA LEU A 31 -20.16 3.80 6.69
C LEU A 31 -20.03 3.97 8.22
N TYR A 32 -18.79 3.90 8.70
CA TYR A 32 -18.44 4.15 10.10
C TYR A 32 -17.48 5.34 10.19
N VAL A 33 -17.71 6.22 11.17
CA VAL A 33 -16.77 7.30 11.51
C VAL A 33 -15.76 6.76 12.52
N LEU A 34 -14.47 6.88 12.22
CA LEU A 34 -13.40 6.48 13.13
C LEU A 34 -13.00 7.65 14.04
N GLU A 35 -12.63 8.77 13.45
CA GLU A 35 -12.23 9.99 14.17
C GLU A 35 -12.37 11.25 13.29
N ALA A 36 -12.48 12.40 13.94
CA ALA A 36 -12.45 13.72 13.31
C ALA A 36 -11.35 14.58 13.97
N ASN A 37 -10.47 15.12 13.14
CA ASN A 37 -9.34 15.95 13.53
C ASN A 37 -9.57 17.37 12.99
N PRO A 38 -10.08 18.34 13.78
CA PRO A 38 -10.34 19.72 13.34
C PRO A 38 -9.06 20.54 13.24
N ARG A 39 -8.11 20.06 12.43
CA ARG A 39 -6.82 20.65 12.14
C ARG A 39 -6.28 20.13 10.81
N ALA A 40 -5.20 20.73 10.32
CA ALA A 40 -4.45 20.16 9.21
C ALA A 40 -3.94 18.75 9.55
N SER A 41 -4.12 17.82 8.61
CA SER A 41 -3.56 16.47 8.68
C SER A 41 -2.28 16.37 7.84
N ARG A 42 -1.51 15.31 8.09
CA ARG A 42 -0.33 14.97 7.28
C ARG A 42 -0.62 14.74 5.80
N THR A 43 -1.89 14.57 5.41
CA THR A 43 -2.30 14.37 4.01
C THR A 43 -2.54 15.67 3.25
N VAL A 44 -2.60 16.82 3.91
CA VAL A 44 -2.86 18.12 3.26
C VAL A 44 -1.85 18.46 2.15
N PRO A 45 -0.52 18.30 2.35
CA PRO A 45 0.45 18.56 1.29
C PRO A 45 0.24 17.64 0.08
N TYR A 46 0.02 16.34 0.32
CA TYR A 46 -0.27 15.36 -0.73
C TYR A 46 -1.51 15.73 -1.55
N VAL A 47 -2.64 16.03 -0.90
CA VAL A 47 -3.87 16.42 -1.58
C VAL A 47 -3.67 17.71 -2.36
N SER A 48 -2.92 18.67 -1.82
CA SER A 48 -2.62 19.93 -2.49
C SER A 48 -1.81 19.72 -3.78
N LYS A 49 -0.88 18.77 -3.79
CA LYS A 49 -0.10 18.41 -4.99
C LYS A 49 -0.94 17.63 -6.00
N ALA A 50 -1.80 16.72 -5.56
CA ALA A 50 -2.66 15.93 -6.44
C ALA A 50 -3.75 16.76 -7.15
N THR A 51 -4.24 17.81 -6.48
CA THR A 51 -5.38 18.63 -6.96
C THR A 51 -4.97 20.00 -7.48
N GLY A 52 -3.73 20.42 -7.27
CA GLY A 52 -3.27 21.79 -7.55
C GLY A 52 -3.79 22.85 -6.57
N VAL A 53 -4.64 22.50 -5.61
CA VAL A 53 -5.24 23.45 -4.66
C VAL A 53 -4.32 23.66 -3.47
N GLN A 54 -3.93 24.90 -3.17
CA GLN A 54 -3.09 25.23 -2.02
C GLN A 54 -3.91 25.24 -0.72
N LEU A 55 -4.37 24.07 -0.26
CA LEU A 55 -5.33 23.92 0.83
C LEU A 55 -4.88 24.59 2.13
N ALA A 56 -3.60 24.44 2.52
CA ALA A 56 -3.07 25.08 3.73
C ALA A 56 -3.11 26.62 3.64
N LYS A 57 -2.82 27.19 2.46
CA LYS A 57 -2.86 28.64 2.23
C LYS A 57 -4.31 29.16 2.26
N ALA A 58 -5.23 28.45 1.62
CA ALA A 58 -6.66 28.78 1.67
C ALA A 58 -7.21 28.72 3.10
N ALA A 59 -6.87 27.67 3.85
CA ALA A 59 -7.28 27.51 5.24
C ALA A 59 -6.73 28.62 6.14
N ALA A 60 -5.47 29.02 5.98
CA ALA A 60 -4.88 30.12 6.73
C ALA A 60 -5.61 31.45 6.48
N GLN A 61 -6.03 31.72 5.23
CA GLN A 61 -6.84 32.89 4.90
C GLN A 61 -8.22 32.85 5.58
N ILE A 62 -8.86 31.68 5.61
CA ILE A 62 -10.14 31.48 6.32
C ILE A 62 -9.97 31.74 7.82
N CYS A 63 -8.89 31.24 8.43
CA CYS A 63 -8.60 31.47 9.85
C CYS A 63 -8.44 32.95 10.23
N VAL A 64 -8.03 33.80 9.28
CA VAL A 64 -7.90 35.26 9.50
C VAL A 64 -9.10 36.06 8.97
N GLY A 65 -10.21 35.39 8.64
CA GLY A 65 -11.49 36.03 8.35
C GLY A 65 -11.91 36.06 6.88
N ALA A 66 -11.10 35.55 5.94
CA ALA A 66 -11.52 35.46 4.54
C ALA A 66 -12.68 34.46 4.39
N LYS A 67 -13.68 34.81 3.58
CA LYS A 67 -14.79 33.90 3.27
C LYS A 67 -14.40 32.93 2.16
N LEU A 68 -14.95 31.72 2.20
CA LEU A 68 -14.73 30.72 1.13
C LEU A 68 -15.13 31.24 -0.26
N LEU A 69 -16.19 32.05 -0.34
CA LEU A 69 -16.64 32.68 -1.58
C LEU A 69 -15.58 33.63 -2.16
N GLU A 70 -14.95 34.46 -1.33
CA GLU A 70 -13.86 35.35 -1.77
C GLU A 70 -12.66 34.55 -2.30
N LEU A 71 -12.35 33.42 -1.66
CA LEU A 71 -11.28 32.53 -2.12
C LEU A 71 -11.61 31.86 -3.47
N ARG A 72 -12.89 31.56 -3.72
CA ARG A 72 -13.37 31.06 -5.02
C ARG A 72 -13.26 32.11 -6.12
N GLU A 73 -13.68 33.34 -5.84
CA GLU A 73 -13.56 34.48 -6.76
C GLU A 73 -12.09 34.74 -7.14
N ARG A 74 -11.17 34.62 -6.18
CA ARG A 74 -9.71 34.72 -6.38
C ARG A 74 -9.08 33.46 -7.00
N LYS A 75 -9.88 32.44 -7.34
CA LYS A 75 -9.43 31.13 -7.86
C LYS A 75 -8.40 30.42 -6.98
N MET A 76 -8.40 30.68 -5.67
CA MET A 76 -7.53 29.99 -4.70
C MET A 76 -8.03 28.60 -4.35
N VAL A 77 -9.34 28.39 -4.46
CA VAL A 77 -10.03 27.10 -4.30
C VAL A 77 -11.05 26.92 -5.43
N PRO A 78 -11.41 25.68 -5.81
CA PRO A 78 -12.42 25.43 -6.83
C PRO A 78 -13.81 25.93 -6.42
N ASN A 79 -14.64 26.22 -7.43
CA ASN A 79 -16.06 26.51 -7.22
C ASN A 79 -16.85 25.27 -6.76
N SER A 80 -16.34 24.07 -7.08
CA SER A 80 -16.87 22.80 -6.58
C SER A 80 -16.36 22.48 -5.19
N ASP A 81 -17.16 21.73 -4.42
CA ASP A 81 -16.75 21.15 -3.13
C ASP A 81 -15.87 19.89 -3.28
N VAL A 82 -15.47 19.58 -4.51
CA VAL A 82 -14.65 18.41 -4.87
C VAL A 82 -13.45 18.89 -5.66
N GLY A 83 -12.26 18.45 -5.26
CA GLY A 83 -11.04 18.67 -6.03
C GLY A 83 -11.07 17.89 -7.35
N ILE A 84 -10.51 18.46 -8.40
CA ILE A 84 -10.35 17.79 -9.69
C ILE A 84 -9.00 17.07 -9.64
N ALA A 85 -9.02 15.75 -9.85
CA ALA A 85 -7.80 14.98 -10.00
C ALA A 85 -7.32 15.10 -11.44
N HIS A 86 -6.08 15.54 -11.63
CA HIS A 86 -5.48 15.67 -12.96
C HIS A 86 -4.78 14.39 -13.45
N GLY A 87 -4.79 13.36 -12.61
CA GLY A 87 -4.23 12.04 -12.84
C GLY A 87 -4.41 11.18 -11.58
N ILE A 88 -4.07 9.89 -11.67
CA ILE A 88 -4.06 9.03 -10.49
C ILE A 88 -2.78 9.30 -9.70
N SER A 89 -2.97 9.83 -8.49
CA SER A 89 -1.92 10.05 -7.51
C SER A 89 -1.96 8.93 -6.48
N VAL A 90 -0.82 8.29 -6.22
CA VAL A 90 -0.65 7.25 -5.20
C VAL A 90 0.40 7.72 -4.20
N LYS A 91 0.04 7.68 -2.92
CA LYS A 91 0.95 7.96 -1.81
C LYS A 91 1.43 6.65 -1.20
N GLU A 92 2.73 6.49 -1.04
CA GLU A 92 3.32 5.33 -0.34
C GLU A 92 4.15 5.78 0.86
N ALA A 93 4.11 5.01 1.93
CA ALA A 93 4.84 5.28 3.16
C ALA A 93 6.25 4.69 3.12
N VAL A 94 7.23 5.41 3.65
CA VAL A 94 8.61 4.93 3.82
C VAL A 94 8.81 4.43 5.25
N LEU A 95 9.14 3.15 5.39
CA LEU A 95 9.21 2.44 6.67
C LEU A 95 10.67 2.17 7.05
N PRO A 96 11.08 2.39 8.30
CA PRO A 96 12.48 2.34 8.71
C PRO A 96 12.94 0.92 9.13
N TRP A 97 12.34 -0.14 8.59
CA TRP A 97 12.56 -1.50 9.07
C TRP A 97 14.00 -1.99 8.96
N ASN A 98 14.76 -1.47 7.99
CA ASN A 98 16.18 -1.78 7.83
C ASN A 98 17.09 -1.02 8.81
N ARG A 99 16.58 0.01 9.51
CA ARG A 99 17.37 0.82 10.45
C ARG A 99 17.34 0.32 11.88
N PHE A 100 16.30 -0.44 12.25
CA PHE A 100 16.09 -0.86 13.63
C PHE A 100 16.34 -2.35 13.81
N ARG A 101 17.03 -2.67 14.91
CA ARG A 101 17.21 -4.04 15.40
C ARG A 101 16.69 -4.12 16.83
N ARG A 102 16.25 -5.31 17.22
CA ARG A 102 15.91 -5.65 18.60
C ARG A 102 17.19 -5.73 19.44
N THR A 103 17.02 -5.75 20.76
CA THR A 103 18.12 -5.88 21.72
C THR A 103 18.91 -7.19 21.57
N ASP A 104 18.28 -8.24 21.04
CA ASP A 104 18.91 -9.52 20.72
C ASP A 104 19.62 -9.54 19.35
N GLY A 105 19.75 -8.37 18.69
CA GLY A 105 20.39 -8.20 17.39
C GLY A 105 19.51 -8.57 16.18
N LYS A 106 18.33 -9.15 16.39
CA LYS A 106 17.42 -9.55 15.31
C LYS A 106 16.70 -8.35 14.69
N GLY A 107 16.23 -8.49 13.45
CA GLY A 107 15.47 -7.43 12.78
C GLY A 107 14.13 -7.15 13.45
N VAL A 108 13.57 -5.96 13.21
CA VAL A 108 12.18 -5.67 13.62
C VAL A 108 11.18 -6.29 12.64
N ASP A 109 9.99 -6.62 13.14
CA ASP A 109 8.91 -7.13 12.28
C ASP A 109 8.38 -6.03 11.35
N SER A 110 8.20 -6.32 10.05
CA SER A 110 7.60 -5.39 9.09
C SER A 110 6.07 -5.45 9.01
N VAL A 111 5.40 -6.20 9.89
CA VAL A 111 3.93 -6.18 9.95
C VAL A 111 3.41 -4.79 10.24
N LEU A 112 2.49 -4.34 9.40
CA LEU A 112 1.71 -3.14 9.63
C LEU A 112 0.65 -3.39 10.71
N GLY A 113 0.46 -2.41 11.59
CA GLY A 113 -0.51 -2.45 12.68
C GLY A 113 -1.31 -1.15 12.78
N PRO A 114 -2.12 -0.99 13.84
CA PRO A 114 -2.88 0.23 14.08
C PRO A 114 -1.99 1.45 14.40
N GLU A 115 -0.74 1.20 14.82
CA GLU A 115 0.25 2.23 15.09
C GLU A 115 1.00 2.64 13.81
N MET A 116 1.07 3.94 13.55
CA MET A 116 1.88 4.49 12.45
C MET A 116 3.37 4.45 12.82
N ARG A 117 4.17 3.80 11.97
CA ARG A 117 5.63 3.65 12.16
C ARG A 117 6.47 4.18 10.99
N SER A 118 5.82 4.75 9.97
CA SER A 118 6.53 5.34 8.83
C SER A 118 7.18 6.67 9.20
N THR A 119 8.29 6.97 8.53
CA THR A 119 9.09 8.19 8.77
C THR A 119 9.01 9.19 7.62
N GLY A 120 8.59 8.74 6.44
CA GLY A 120 8.41 9.58 5.26
C GLY A 120 7.32 9.04 4.34
N GLU A 121 7.12 9.75 3.24
CA GLU A 121 6.17 9.36 2.19
C GLU A 121 6.68 9.81 0.82
N VAL A 122 6.26 9.08 -0.22
CA VAL A 122 6.53 9.38 -1.62
C VAL A 122 5.22 9.40 -2.40
N MET A 123 5.24 10.02 -3.58
CA MET A 123 4.08 10.17 -4.44
C MET A 123 4.40 9.72 -5.85
N GLY A 124 3.61 8.79 -6.39
CA GLY A 124 3.60 8.44 -7.81
C GLY A 124 2.38 9.03 -8.49
N ILE A 125 2.57 9.66 -9.66
CA ILE A 125 1.47 10.22 -10.48
C ILE A 125 1.52 9.62 -11.88
N ALA A 126 0.39 9.12 -12.36
CA ALA A 126 0.24 8.60 -13.71
C ALA A 126 -1.24 8.63 -14.18
N ASP A 127 -1.47 8.34 -15.45
CA ASP A 127 -2.82 8.30 -16.02
C ASP A 127 -3.60 7.05 -15.56
N ASN A 128 -2.90 6.01 -15.07
CA ASN A 128 -3.51 4.80 -14.53
C ASN A 128 -2.90 4.40 -13.18
N PHE A 129 -3.67 3.62 -12.41
CA PHE A 129 -3.32 3.26 -11.04
C PHE A 129 -2.07 2.40 -10.94
N GLY A 130 -1.92 1.39 -11.82
CA GLY A 130 -0.77 0.49 -11.80
C GLY A 130 0.54 1.24 -12.01
N THR A 131 0.58 2.16 -12.97
CA THR A 131 1.76 3.01 -13.22
C THR A 131 2.03 3.97 -12.06
N ALA A 132 1.00 4.59 -11.48
CA ALA A 132 1.16 5.49 -10.34
C ALA A 132 1.71 4.73 -9.11
N TYR A 133 1.20 3.52 -8.85
CA TYR A 133 1.68 2.63 -7.79
C TYR A 133 3.11 2.14 -8.04
N ALA A 134 3.44 1.74 -9.27
CA ALA A 134 4.80 1.33 -9.62
C ALA A 134 5.81 2.46 -9.37
N LYS A 135 5.48 3.70 -9.74
CA LYS A 135 6.30 4.88 -9.43
C LYS A 135 6.47 5.11 -7.94
N SER A 136 5.40 4.96 -7.14
CA SER A 136 5.52 5.12 -5.69
C SER A 136 6.42 4.04 -5.09
N GLN A 137 6.37 2.80 -5.60
CA GLN A 137 7.27 1.74 -5.12
C GLN A 137 8.73 1.95 -5.50
N ILE A 138 8.99 2.36 -6.74
CA ILE A 138 10.36 2.73 -7.18
C ILE A 138 10.96 3.79 -6.24
N ALA A 139 10.15 4.75 -5.80
CA ALA A 139 10.61 5.84 -4.93
C ALA A 139 10.75 5.44 -3.44
N SER A 140 10.05 4.40 -2.96
CA SER A 140 10.04 4.01 -1.53
C SER A 140 10.96 2.83 -1.23
N PHE A 141 10.87 1.75 -2.00
CA PHE A 141 11.51 0.46 -1.70
C PHE A 141 12.30 -0.13 -2.89
N GLY A 142 12.15 0.45 -4.08
CA GLY A 142 12.74 -0.04 -5.32
C GLY A 142 11.69 -0.59 -6.30
N PRO A 143 12.11 -0.92 -7.53
CA PRO A 143 11.20 -1.38 -8.57
C PRO A 143 10.57 -2.72 -8.21
N LEU A 144 9.28 -2.88 -8.53
CA LEU A 144 8.63 -4.18 -8.52
C LEU A 144 9.28 -5.07 -9.59
N PRO A 145 9.45 -6.39 -9.35
CA PRO A 145 10.06 -7.27 -10.32
C PRO A 145 9.15 -7.43 -11.53
N GLN A 146 9.75 -7.39 -12.72
CA GLN A 146 9.02 -7.64 -13.97
C GLN A 146 9.06 -9.11 -14.38
N ARG A 147 9.92 -9.94 -13.79
CA ARG A 147 10.06 -11.38 -14.06
C ARG A 147 10.74 -12.04 -12.87
N GLY A 148 10.85 -13.37 -12.89
CA GLY A 148 11.51 -14.13 -11.84
C GLY A 148 10.52 -14.81 -10.93
N SER A 149 10.71 -14.68 -9.63
CA SER A 149 10.08 -15.55 -8.63
C SER A 149 9.34 -14.78 -7.55
N VAL A 150 8.18 -15.28 -7.14
CA VAL A 150 7.36 -14.72 -6.07
C VAL A 150 7.13 -15.77 -4.99
N PHE A 151 7.34 -15.40 -3.73
CA PHE A 151 6.95 -16.24 -2.61
C PHE A 151 5.58 -15.81 -2.06
N LEU A 152 4.65 -16.77 -1.95
CA LEU A 152 3.31 -16.58 -1.41
C LEU A 152 3.10 -17.41 -0.14
N SER A 153 2.75 -16.75 0.96
CA SER A 153 2.23 -17.42 2.15
C SER A 153 1.03 -16.66 2.69
N LEU A 154 -0.14 -17.24 2.49
CA LEU A 154 -1.43 -16.57 2.71
C LEU A 154 -2.14 -17.10 3.95
N SER A 155 -2.92 -16.22 4.58
CA SER A 155 -3.87 -16.61 5.63
C SER A 155 -5.12 -17.22 5.00
N GLU A 156 -5.84 -18.10 5.72
CA GLU A 156 -7.03 -18.77 5.18
C GLU A 156 -8.08 -17.77 4.64
N ARG A 157 -8.36 -16.70 5.40
CA ARG A 157 -9.32 -15.66 5.00
C ARG A 157 -8.92 -14.90 3.72
N ASP A 158 -7.62 -14.88 3.42
CA ASP A 158 -7.07 -14.07 2.33
C ASP A 158 -6.91 -14.88 1.02
N LYS A 159 -6.94 -16.22 1.09
CA LYS A 159 -6.74 -17.12 -0.06
C LYS A 159 -7.67 -16.82 -1.23
N SER A 160 -8.97 -16.71 -0.96
CA SER A 160 -9.97 -16.41 -2.00
C SER A 160 -9.69 -15.08 -2.69
N ALA A 161 -9.42 -14.03 -1.91
CA ALA A 161 -9.17 -12.71 -2.44
C ALA A 161 -7.80 -12.58 -3.16
N ALA A 162 -6.87 -13.49 -2.89
CA ALA A 162 -5.54 -13.58 -3.48
C ALA A 162 -5.47 -14.41 -4.77
N LEU A 163 -6.49 -15.22 -5.06
CA LEU A 163 -6.47 -16.11 -6.22
C LEU A 163 -6.28 -15.33 -7.52
N ALA A 164 -7.08 -14.30 -7.76
CA ALA A 164 -6.98 -13.47 -8.97
C ALA A 164 -5.58 -12.88 -9.20
N PRO A 165 -4.95 -12.16 -8.25
CA PRO A 165 -3.60 -11.65 -8.45
C PRO A 165 -2.53 -12.77 -8.56
N ALA A 166 -2.70 -13.92 -7.87
CA ALA A 166 -1.78 -15.05 -8.01
C ALA A 166 -1.86 -15.69 -9.41
N THR A 167 -3.06 -15.88 -9.95
CA THR A 167 -3.28 -16.35 -11.32
C THR A 167 -2.64 -15.43 -12.34
N GLU A 168 -2.69 -14.11 -12.11
CA GLU A 168 -2.10 -13.14 -13.02
C GLU A 168 -0.56 -13.20 -12.99
N LEU A 169 0.07 -13.34 -11.82
CA LEU A 169 1.50 -13.61 -11.72
C LEU A 169 1.90 -14.89 -12.47
N PHE A 170 1.12 -15.96 -12.32
CA PHE A 170 1.35 -17.23 -13.01
C PHE A 170 1.25 -17.09 -14.53
N ARG A 171 0.21 -16.42 -15.04
CA ARG A 171 0.06 -16.10 -16.48
C ARG A 171 1.19 -15.24 -17.01
N MET A 172 1.70 -14.34 -16.18
CA MET A 172 2.88 -13.53 -16.46
C MET A 172 4.20 -14.34 -16.44
N GLY A 173 4.16 -15.64 -16.12
CA GLY A 173 5.33 -16.52 -16.16
C GLY A 173 6.24 -16.40 -14.93
N PHE A 174 5.75 -15.87 -13.80
CA PHE A 174 6.50 -15.91 -12.56
C PHE A 174 6.54 -17.33 -11.99
N THR A 175 7.70 -17.74 -11.47
CA THR A 175 7.79 -18.93 -10.62
C THR A 175 7.19 -18.61 -9.26
N ILE A 176 6.17 -19.36 -8.84
CA ILE A 176 5.53 -19.15 -7.55
C ILE A 176 6.05 -20.17 -6.55
N TYR A 177 6.63 -19.71 -5.44
CA TYR A 177 6.93 -20.54 -4.28
C TYR A 177 5.84 -20.37 -3.22
N ALA A 178 5.35 -21.45 -2.62
CA ALA A 178 4.25 -21.37 -1.66
C ALA A 178 4.38 -22.33 -0.48
N THR A 179 3.93 -21.89 0.70
CA THR A 179 3.80 -22.78 1.88
C THR A 179 2.66 -23.78 1.67
N SER A 180 2.73 -24.94 2.31
CA SER A 180 1.79 -26.08 2.12
C SER A 180 0.32 -25.68 1.94
N GLY A 181 -0.28 -24.95 2.90
CA GLY A 181 -1.68 -24.53 2.81
C GLY A 181 -1.99 -23.58 1.64
N THR A 182 -1.03 -22.74 1.25
CA THR A 182 -1.15 -21.85 0.08
C THR A 182 -0.98 -22.65 -1.22
N HIS A 183 0.02 -23.54 -1.27
CA HIS A 183 0.29 -24.41 -2.41
C HIS A 183 -0.91 -25.28 -2.77
N SER A 184 -1.49 -25.99 -1.80
CA SER A 184 -2.67 -26.84 -2.03
C SER A 184 -3.87 -26.04 -2.54
N TYR A 185 -4.07 -24.83 -2.01
CA TYR A 185 -5.15 -23.95 -2.46
C TYR A 185 -4.95 -23.47 -3.90
N LEU A 186 -3.73 -23.05 -4.27
CA LEU A 186 -3.39 -22.63 -5.62
C LEU A 186 -3.53 -23.79 -6.63
N ALA A 187 -3.02 -24.97 -6.27
CA ALA A 187 -3.11 -26.17 -7.11
C ALA A 187 -4.57 -26.57 -7.40
N ALA A 188 -5.44 -26.53 -6.38
CA ALA A 188 -6.88 -26.79 -6.54
C ALA A 188 -7.58 -25.79 -7.47
N ASN A 189 -6.99 -24.62 -7.71
CA ASN A 189 -7.51 -23.58 -8.61
C ASN A 189 -6.68 -23.42 -9.89
N GLY A 190 -5.86 -24.41 -10.24
CA GLY A 190 -5.11 -24.44 -11.51
C GLY A 190 -3.88 -23.52 -11.56
N VAL A 191 -3.39 -23.02 -10.42
CA VAL A 191 -2.18 -22.21 -10.33
C VAL A 191 -1.04 -23.07 -9.80
N SER A 192 -0.07 -23.37 -10.67
CA SER A 192 1.11 -24.16 -10.28
C SER A 192 2.04 -23.36 -9.38
N SER A 193 2.61 -24.02 -8.38
CA SER A 193 3.61 -23.43 -7.47
C SER A 193 4.57 -24.50 -6.96
N THR A 194 5.80 -24.10 -6.63
CA THR A 194 6.79 -24.92 -5.95
C THR A 194 6.53 -24.88 -4.44
N LEU A 195 6.33 -26.05 -3.86
CA LEU A 195 6.10 -26.20 -2.44
C LEU A 195 7.37 -25.91 -1.64
N VAL A 196 7.26 -25.07 -0.60
CA VAL A 196 8.35 -24.79 0.35
C VAL A 196 7.88 -24.97 1.77
N ARG A 197 8.76 -25.47 2.63
CA ARG A 197 8.44 -25.69 4.05
C ARG A 197 8.49 -24.37 4.83
N LYS A 198 7.76 -24.31 5.94
CA LYS A 198 8.00 -23.30 6.97
C LYS A 198 9.34 -23.55 7.65
N HIS A 199 9.88 -22.54 8.31
CA HIS A 199 11.16 -22.68 8.99
C HIS A 199 11.05 -23.61 10.21
N SER A 200 9.91 -23.55 10.91
CA SER A 200 9.59 -24.43 12.05
C SER A 200 9.33 -25.89 11.70
N GLU A 201 9.05 -26.21 10.43
CA GLU A 201 8.78 -27.58 9.99
C GLU A 201 10.11 -28.38 9.86
N PRO A 202 10.15 -29.63 10.35
CA PRO A 202 11.35 -30.46 10.30
C PRO A 202 11.77 -30.71 8.85
N ASN A 203 13.07 -30.86 8.63
CA ASN A 203 13.60 -31.22 7.33
C ASN A 203 13.33 -32.71 7.05
N ALA A 204 12.13 -33.02 6.58
CA ALA A 204 11.69 -34.38 6.28
C ALA A 204 11.55 -34.58 4.76
N GLY A 205 12.55 -35.25 4.16
CA GLY A 205 12.52 -36.09 2.96
C GLY A 205 12.10 -35.51 1.60
N ASN A 206 11.05 -34.69 1.54
CA ASN A 206 10.42 -34.23 0.28
C ASN A 206 10.56 -32.72 0.03
N PHE A 207 11.20 -31.98 0.94
CA PHE A 207 11.35 -30.52 0.86
C PHE A 207 12.83 -30.16 0.80
N VAL A 208 13.24 -29.40 -0.22
CA VAL A 208 14.66 -29.02 -0.40
C VAL A 208 15.02 -27.81 0.46
N GLN A 209 14.12 -26.83 0.60
CA GLN A 209 14.40 -25.55 1.27
C GLN A 209 13.15 -24.96 1.95
N SER A 210 13.36 -24.22 3.04
CA SER A 210 12.35 -23.39 3.70
C SER A 210 12.19 -22.04 3.03
N ALA A 211 11.05 -21.38 3.29
CA ALA A 211 10.80 -20.01 2.83
C ALA A 211 11.94 -19.03 3.16
N VAL A 212 12.52 -19.14 4.36
CA VAL A 212 13.63 -18.30 4.81
C VAL A 212 14.91 -18.59 4.01
N GLU A 213 15.20 -19.86 3.75
CA GLU A 213 16.38 -20.29 3.00
C GLU A 213 16.32 -19.85 1.53
N ILE A 214 15.17 -19.99 0.86
CA ILE A 214 15.04 -19.56 -0.54
C ILE A 214 15.13 -18.04 -0.70
N ILE A 215 14.58 -17.30 0.28
CA ILE A 215 14.73 -15.85 0.34
C ILE A 215 16.20 -15.53 0.55
N ALA A 216 16.83 -16.08 1.58
CA ALA A 216 18.24 -15.84 1.89
C ALA A 216 19.19 -16.18 0.73
N ALA A 217 18.87 -17.21 -0.06
CA ALA A 217 19.62 -17.62 -1.25
C ALA A 217 19.42 -16.70 -2.47
N GLY A 218 18.48 -15.74 -2.41
CA GLY A 218 18.21 -14.83 -3.52
C GLY A 218 17.37 -15.44 -4.65
N GLN A 219 16.59 -16.49 -4.34
CA GLN A 219 15.73 -17.16 -5.32
C GLN A 219 14.35 -16.49 -5.46
N VAL A 220 14.08 -15.43 -4.70
CA VAL A 220 12.78 -14.73 -4.62
C VAL A 220 12.98 -13.25 -4.88
N ASP A 221 12.14 -12.68 -5.74
CA ASP A 221 12.17 -11.26 -6.11
C ASP A 221 11.04 -10.44 -5.47
N LEU A 222 9.96 -11.10 -5.02
CA LEU A 222 8.82 -10.49 -4.34
C LEU A 222 8.26 -11.43 -3.27
N VAL A 223 7.97 -10.88 -2.09
CA VAL A 223 7.36 -11.62 -0.98
C VAL A 223 5.95 -11.11 -0.72
N ILE A 224 4.97 -12.00 -0.78
CA ILE A 224 3.60 -11.77 -0.30
C ILE A 224 3.36 -12.65 0.93
N ASN A 225 3.26 -12.01 2.10
CA ASN A 225 3.05 -12.71 3.35
C ASN A 225 1.95 -12.03 4.18
N THR A 226 0.72 -12.51 4.05
CA THR A 226 -0.40 -11.99 4.85
C THR A 226 -0.35 -12.64 6.25
N PRO A 227 -0.15 -11.86 7.33
CA PRO A 227 -0.06 -12.44 8.66
C PRO A 227 -1.42 -13.01 9.10
N LEU A 228 -1.37 -14.17 9.75
CA LEU A 228 -2.48 -14.69 10.56
C LEU A 228 -2.64 -13.83 11.83
N GLY A 229 -3.75 -14.01 12.56
CA GLY A 229 -3.98 -13.39 13.87
C GLY A 229 -2.94 -13.80 14.93
N ARG A 230 -3.32 -13.94 16.21
CA ARG A 230 -2.38 -14.11 17.34
C ARG A 230 -1.47 -15.39 17.33
N GLY A 231 -1.51 -16.27 16.31
CA GLY A 231 -0.72 -17.53 16.21
C GLY A 231 0.41 -17.54 15.16
N THR A 232 1.21 -18.63 15.10
CA THR A 232 2.42 -18.90 14.25
C THR A 232 3.23 -17.65 13.84
N ARG A 233 3.35 -16.69 14.76
CA ARG A 233 3.97 -15.38 14.50
C ARG A 233 5.44 -15.51 14.09
N GLN A 234 6.11 -16.55 14.57
CA GLN A 234 7.54 -16.71 14.42
C GLN A 234 7.96 -16.98 12.96
N ASP A 235 7.30 -17.89 12.23
CA ASP A 235 7.65 -18.15 10.83
C ASP A 235 7.40 -16.95 9.93
N GLY A 236 6.23 -16.31 10.08
CA GLY A 236 5.92 -15.08 9.33
C GLY A 236 6.93 -13.97 9.64
N TRP A 237 7.30 -13.81 10.91
CA TRP A 237 8.33 -12.85 11.33
C TRP A 237 9.69 -13.13 10.69
N LEU A 238 10.12 -14.40 10.66
CA LEU A 238 11.38 -14.80 10.03
C LEU A 238 11.38 -14.51 8.53
N ILE A 239 10.30 -14.87 7.83
CA ILE A 239 10.13 -14.61 6.39
C ILE A 239 10.26 -13.12 6.08
N ARG A 240 9.52 -12.29 6.80
CA ARG A 240 9.50 -10.85 6.57
C ARG A 240 10.84 -10.20 6.91
N THR A 241 11.48 -10.64 8.00
CA THR A 241 12.81 -10.16 8.38
C THR A 241 13.85 -10.53 7.32
N ALA A 242 13.80 -11.75 6.77
CA ALA A 242 14.68 -12.18 5.69
C ALA A 242 14.47 -11.35 4.41
N ALA A 243 13.23 -11.01 4.07
CA ALA A 243 12.91 -10.16 2.92
C ALA A 243 13.52 -8.75 3.07
N ILE A 244 13.36 -8.12 4.24
CA ILE A 244 13.93 -6.79 4.53
C ILE A 244 15.45 -6.82 4.46
N GLN A 245 16.10 -7.86 5.02
CA GLN A 245 17.55 -8.02 5.00
C GLN A 245 18.12 -8.10 3.58
N ARG A 246 17.33 -8.62 2.64
CA ARG A 246 17.69 -8.67 1.21
C ARG A 246 17.16 -7.51 0.39
N SER A 247 16.52 -6.53 1.03
CA SER A 247 15.88 -5.40 0.33
C SER A 247 14.87 -5.85 -0.73
N LEU A 248 14.15 -6.94 -0.45
CA LEU A 248 13.07 -7.43 -1.29
C LEU A 248 11.75 -6.72 -0.93
N PRO A 249 10.95 -6.31 -1.93
CA PRO A 249 9.59 -5.87 -1.69
C PRO A 249 8.81 -6.94 -0.91
N CYS A 250 8.24 -6.54 0.23
CA CYS A 250 7.50 -7.43 1.12
C CYS A 250 6.12 -6.85 1.40
N ILE A 251 5.09 -7.50 0.87
CA ILE A 251 3.70 -7.05 0.93
C ILE A 251 2.93 -7.92 1.90
N THR A 252 2.22 -7.30 2.84
CA THR A 252 1.55 -8.00 3.94
C THR A 252 0.02 -7.95 3.88
N THR A 253 -0.56 -7.42 2.80
CA THR A 253 -2.01 -7.22 2.65
C THR A 253 -2.48 -7.60 1.24
N ILE A 254 -3.73 -8.05 1.11
CA ILE A 254 -4.31 -8.37 -0.20
C ILE A 254 -4.50 -7.15 -1.10
N PRO A 255 -4.97 -5.98 -0.62
CA PRO A 255 -4.99 -4.77 -1.44
C PRO A 255 -3.60 -4.39 -1.97
N GLY A 256 -2.56 -4.51 -1.14
CA GLY A 256 -1.18 -4.29 -1.57
C GLY A 256 -0.74 -5.29 -2.64
N PHE A 257 -1.13 -6.56 -2.50
CA PHE A 257 -0.80 -7.60 -3.49
C PHE A 257 -1.45 -7.31 -4.86
N ARG A 258 -2.73 -6.94 -4.87
CA ARG A 258 -3.44 -6.53 -6.09
C ARG A 258 -2.78 -5.31 -6.74
N ALA A 259 -2.41 -4.31 -5.93
CA ALA A 259 -1.75 -3.11 -6.43
C ALA A 259 -0.37 -3.42 -7.03
N ALA A 260 0.41 -4.32 -6.41
CA ALA A 260 1.68 -4.76 -6.96
C ALA A 260 1.53 -5.49 -8.28
N VAL A 261 0.55 -6.39 -8.44
CA VAL A 261 0.28 -7.04 -9.73
C VAL A 261 -0.07 -6.01 -10.80
N ALA A 262 -0.95 -5.05 -10.50
CA ALA A 262 -1.28 -3.96 -11.43
C ALA A 262 -0.05 -3.11 -11.80
N GLY A 263 0.84 -2.87 -10.83
CA GLY A 263 2.12 -2.20 -11.05
C GLY A 263 3.05 -3.00 -11.96
N ILE A 264 3.20 -4.30 -11.74
CA ILE A 264 4.03 -5.19 -12.56
C ILE A 264 3.51 -5.24 -14.01
N GLN A 265 2.20 -5.37 -14.20
CA GLN A 265 1.58 -5.33 -15.53
C GLN A 265 1.87 -4.01 -16.24
N SER A 266 1.77 -2.88 -15.53
CA SER A 266 2.05 -1.56 -16.10
C SER A 266 3.52 -1.37 -16.47
N LEU A 267 4.43 -1.89 -15.65
CA LEU A 267 5.87 -1.86 -15.90
C LEU A 267 6.26 -2.68 -17.13
N ARG A 268 5.65 -3.86 -17.32
CA ARG A 268 5.90 -4.72 -18.49
C ARG A 268 5.41 -4.12 -19.81
N ASN A 269 4.45 -3.20 -19.74
CA ASN A 269 3.90 -2.50 -20.89
C ASN A 269 4.61 -1.13 -21.13
N ASP A 270 5.78 -0.90 -20.52
CA ASP A 270 6.63 0.29 -20.67
C ASP A 270 5.93 1.65 -20.44
N GLN A 271 4.96 1.72 -19.53
CA GLN A 271 4.14 2.92 -19.32
C GLN A 271 4.77 4.01 -18.42
N LEU A 272 6.09 4.02 -18.22
CA LEU A 272 6.77 4.95 -17.31
C LEU A 272 7.10 6.31 -17.94
N ALA A 273 6.08 7.04 -18.41
CA ALA A 273 6.24 8.43 -18.84
C ALA A 273 6.40 9.38 -17.63
N VAL A 274 7.22 10.42 -17.77
CA VAL A 274 7.42 11.46 -16.74
C VAL A 274 6.81 12.78 -17.21
N ARG A 275 6.11 13.48 -16.31
CA ARG A 275 5.60 14.84 -16.52
C ARG A 275 5.93 15.68 -15.29
N SER A 276 6.22 16.96 -15.49
CA SER A 276 6.37 17.92 -14.39
C SER A 276 5.03 18.11 -13.68
N LEU A 277 5.07 18.58 -12.43
CA LEU A 277 3.85 18.90 -11.70
C LEU A 277 3.03 19.98 -12.43
N GLN A 278 3.69 20.96 -13.02
CA GLN A 278 3.07 22.02 -13.80
C GLN A 278 2.31 21.46 -15.01
N SER A 279 2.89 20.47 -15.70
CA SER A 279 2.24 19.80 -16.83
C SER A 279 1.06 18.91 -16.42
N TRP A 280 1.04 18.40 -15.18
CA TRP A 280 -0.15 17.72 -14.66
C TRP A 280 -1.27 18.71 -14.33
N LEU A 281 -0.93 19.90 -13.84
CA LEU A 281 -1.90 20.88 -13.36
C LEU A 281 -2.37 21.90 -14.41
N SER A 282 -1.75 21.89 -15.59
CA SER A 282 -2.09 22.74 -16.75
C SER A 282 -3.33 22.28 -17.49
#